data_AF-A0A833A3B2-F1
#
_entry.id   AF-A0A833A3B2-F1
#
_cell.length_a   1.000
_cell.length_b   1.000
_cell.length_c   1.000
_cell.angle_alpha   90.00
_cell.angle_beta   90.00
_cell.angle_gamma   90.00
#
_symmetry.space_group_name_H-M   'P 1'
#
loop_
_entity.id
_entity.type
_entity.pdbx_description
1 polymer ?
#
loop_
_entity_poly.entity_id
_entity_poly.type
_entity_poly.pdbx_seq_one_letter_code
_entity_poly.pdbx_strand_id
1 'polypeptide(L)'
;METLLKYCYGNHPKSKRIKELGKKCLLLLAEKGQMELLELAKALGIKTERWKGYEKPVKTFYHVVNPLKEIQIIDSVKRKEGKKFKTIYYFTPEKFEANMRAFVRNTLEFLKAKKR
;
A
#
# COMPACT_ATOMS: atom_id res chain seq x y z
N MET A 1 0.14 -12.94 -7.56
CA MET A 1 0.69 -11.61 -7.22
C MET A 1 0.61 -10.62 -8.39
N GLU A 2 1.00 -11.00 -9.61
CA GLU A 2 1.00 -10.06 -10.75
C GLU A 2 -0.37 -9.47 -11.09
N THR A 3 -1.42 -10.29 -11.03
CA THR A 3 -2.82 -9.86 -11.25
C THR A 3 -3.24 -8.77 -10.26
N LEU A 4 -2.93 -8.95 -8.97
CA LEU A 4 -3.21 -7.95 -7.94
C LEU A 4 -2.50 -6.62 -8.24
N LEU A 5 -1.20 -6.67 -8.53
CA LEU A 5 -0.40 -5.47 -8.83
C LEU A 5 -0.87 -4.79 -10.13
N LYS A 6 -1.41 -5.55 -11.09
CA LYS A 6 -2.04 -5.00 -12.29
C LYS A 6 -3.30 -4.21 -11.95
N TYR A 7 -4.12 -4.69 -11.01
CA TYR A 7 -5.29 -3.95 -10.53
C TYR A 7 -4.90 -2.69 -9.75
N CYS A 8 -3.86 -2.75 -8.91
CA CYS A 8 -3.42 -1.59 -8.12
C CYS A 8 -2.76 -0.48 -8.96
N TYR A 9 -1.95 -0.84 -9.97
CA TYR A 9 -1.09 0.13 -10.67
C TYR A 9 -1.38 0.26 -12.18
N GLY A 10 -2.42 -0.44 -12.66
CA GLY A 10 -2.81 -0.48 -14.06
C GLY A 10 -1.89 -1.32 -14.95
N ASN A 11 -2.13 -1.28 -16.27
CA ASN A 11 -1.37 -2.06 -17.24
C ASN A 11 -0.32 -1.26 -18.04
N HIS A 12 -0.06 0.00 -17.66
CA HIS A 12 0.82 0.87 -18.42
C HIS A 12 2.30 0.46 -18.28
N PRO A 13 3.13 0.48 -19.35
CA PRO A 13 4.56 0.12 -19.28
C PRO A 13 5.35 0.95 -18.27
N LYS A 14 5.04 2.26 -18.15
CA LYS A 14 5.62 3.15 -17.14
C LYS A 14 5.37 2.71 -15.69
N SER A 15 4.36 1.86 -15.44
CA SER A 15 4.07 1.31 -14.11
C SER A 15 4.93 0.09 -13.76
N LYS A 16 5.74 -0.47 -14.67
CA LYS A 16 6.55 -1.69 -14.41
C LYS A 16 7.42 -1.54 -13.14
N ARG A 17 8.16 -0.44 -13.04
CA ARG A 17 8.99 -0.14 -11.87
C ARG A 17 8.18 -0.04 -10.58
N ILE A 18 7.00 0.58 -10.62
CA ILE A 18 6.13 0.72 -9.44
C ILE A 18 5.57 -0.64 -9.03
N LYS A 19 5.22 -1.51 -9.98
CA LYS A 19 4.77 -2.88 -9.70
C LYS A 19 5.86 -3.71 -9.01
N GLU A 20 7.10 -3.60 -9.46
CA GLU A 20 8.24 -4.28 -8.82
C GLU A 20 8.44 -3.79 -7.38
N LEU A 21 8.37 -2.46 -7.16
CA LEU A 21 8.42 -1.88 -5.83
C LEU A 21 7.23 -2.30 -4.95
N GLY A 22 6.02 -2.38 -5.51
CA GLY A 22 4.83 -2.86 -4.83
C GLY A 22 4.95 -4.33 -4.42
N LYS A 23 5.46 -5.19 -5.32
CA LYS A 23 5.77 -6.59 -5.01
C LYS A 23 6.76 -6.68 -3.85
N LYS A 24 7.85 -5.92 -3.92
CA LYS A 24 8.88 -5.88 -2.86
C LYS A 24 8.30 -5.39 -1.54
N CYS A 25 7.45 -4.38 -1.56
CA CYS A 25 6.77 -3.84 -0.38
C CYS A 25 5.94 -4.91 0.33
N LEU A 26 5.11 -5.65 -0.43
CA LEU A 26 4.29 -6.72 0.13
C LEU A 26 5.13 -7.85 0.72
N LEU A 27 6.19 -8.28 0.03
CA LEU A 27 7.08 -9.32 0.53
C LEU A 27 7.77 -8.89 1.83
N LEU A 28 8.32 -7.67 1.88
CA LEU A 28 8.98 -7.15 3.07
C LEU A 28 8.02 -7.07 4.28
N LEU A 29 6.80 -6.60 4.06
CA LEU A 29 5.80 -6.51 5.15
C LEU A 29 5.25 -7.87 5.55
N ALA A 30 5.13 -8.82 4.64
CA ALA A 30 4.74 -10.20 4.95
C ALA A 30 5.82 -10.93 5.77
N GLU A 31 7.10 -10.69 5.46
CA GLU A 31 8.23 -11.29 6.19
C GLU A 31 8.47 -10.66 7.56
N LYS A 32 8.46 -9.31 7.64
CA LYS A 32 8.76 -8.58 8.89
C LYS A 32 7.54 -8.31 9.77
N GLY A 33 6.33 -8.47 9.26
CA GLY A 33 5.06 -8.14 9.92
C GLY A 33 4.75 -6.63 9.95
N GLN A 34 5.71 -5.81 10.40
CA GLN A 34 5.57 -4.36 10.44
C GLN A 34 6.87 -3.64 10.09
N MET A 35 6.77 -2.45 9.51
CA MET A 35 7.93 -1.59 9.23
C MET A 35 7.59 -0.12 9.40
N GLU A 36 8.54 0.65 9.93
CA GLU A 36 8.40 2.11 10.00
C GLU A 36 8.56 2.76 8.62
N LEU A 37 7.97 3.94 8.42
CA LEU A 37 7.93 4.65 7.15
C LEU A 37 9.31 4.87 6.52
N LEU A 38 10.29 5.36 7.29
CA LEU A 38 11.64 5.58 6.76
C LEU A 38 12.40 4.27 6.54
N GLU A 39 12.19 3.28 7.41
CA GLU A 39 12.76 1.94 7.25
C GLU A 39 12.25 1.27 5.96
N LEU A 40 10.95 1.32 5.72
CA LEU A 40 10.31 0.76 4.53
C LEU A 40 10.78 1.49 3.27
N ALA A 41 10.86 2.83 3.30
CA ALA A 41 11.38 3.61 2.17
C ALA A 41 12.82 3.22 1.81
N LYS A 42 13.69 3.09 2.82
CA LYS A 42 15.08 2.66 2.65
C LYS A 42 15.17 1.23 2.10
N ALA A 43 14.38 0.30 2.63
CA ALA A 43 14.34 -1.09 2.15
C ALA A 43 13.84 -1.20 0.69
N LEU A 44 12.95 -0.31 0.27
CA LEU A 44 12.50 -0.20 -1.12
C LEU A 44 13.52 0.50 -2.04
N GLY A 45 14.62 1.03 -1.51
CA GLY A 45 15.61 1.79 -2.28
C GLY A 45 15.07 3.15 -2.76
N ILE A 46 14.10 3.70 -2.04
CA ILE A 46 13.49 4.99 -2.37
C ILE A 46 14.20 6.09 -1.59
N LYS A 47 14.57 7.17 -2.29
CA LYS A 47 15.24 8.32 -1.70
C LYS A 47 14.35 9.03 -0.67
N THR A 48 14.99 9.62 0.31
CA THR A 48 14.37 10.53 1.27
C THR A 48 14.86 11.95 1.02
N GLU A 49 14.02 12.93 1.36
CA GLU A 49 14.29 14.36 1.25
C GLU A 49 13.98 15.02 2.59
N ARG A 50 14.75 16.06 2.92
CA ARG A 50 14.53 16.85 4.12
C ARG A 50 13.55 17.98 3.81
N TRP A 51 12.46 18.06 4.55
CA TRP A 51 11.42 19.08 4.39
C TRP A 51 11.02 19.65 5.75
N LYS A 52 11.14 20.97 5.91
CA LYS A 52 10.83 21.68 7.17
C LYS A 52 11.49 21.05 8.41
N GLY A 53 12.74 20.58 8.27
CA GLY A 53 13.51 19.96 9.36
C GLY A 53 13.26 18.47 9.57
N TYR A 54 12.30 17.84 8.87
CA TYR A 54 11.98 16.42 8.97
C TYR A 54 12.35 15.65 7.71
N GLU A 55 12.77 14.40 7.85
CA GLU A 55 13.05 13.51 6.73
C GLU A 55 11.75 12.82 6.27
N LYS A 56 11.50 12.83 4.96
CA LYS A 56 10.34 12.18 4.35
C LYS A 56 10.74 11.48 3.05
N PRO A 57 10.12 10.34 2.69
CA PRO A 57 10.35 9.71 1.41
C PRO A 57 9.80 10.56 0.27
N VAL A 58 10.44 10.47 -0.90
CA VAL A 58 9.95 11.13 -2.12
C VAL A 58 8.58 10.60 -2.56
N LYS A 59 7.90 11.36 -3.41
CA LYS A 59 6.53 11.05 -3.89
C LYS A 59 6.36 9.61 -4.40
N THR A 60 7.39 9.03 -5.01
CA THR A 60 7.41 7.64 -5.48
C THR A 60 7.02 6.62 -4.41
N PHE A 61 7.39 6.85 -3.14
CA PHE A 61 6.97 5.97 -2.04
C PHE A 61 5.45 5.90 -1.92
N TYR A 62 4.77 7.05 -1.93
CA TYR A 62 3.32 7.13 -1.85
C TYR A 62 2.63 6.53 -3.07
N HIS A 63 3.23 6.63 -4.26
CA HIS A 63 2.76 5.93 -5.45
C HIS A 63 2.82 4.41 -5.32
N VAL A 64 3.70 3.87 -4.48
CA VAL A 64 3.76 2.44 -4.18
C VAL A 64 2.75 2.07 -3.09
N VAL A 65 2.76 2.77 -1.95
CA VAL A 65 1.96 2.34 -0.78
C VAL A 65 0.48 2.69 -0.85
N ASN A 66 0.09 3.82 -1.47
CA ASN A 66 -1.30 4.26 -1.44
C ASN A 66 -2.26 3.29 -2.15
N PRO A 67 -1.96 2.79 -3.37
CA PRO A 67 -2.85 1.82 -4.02
C PRO A 67 -3.02 0.52 -3.22
N LEU A 68 -1.98 0.10 -2.49
CA LEU A 68 -2.05 -1.07 -1.61
C LEU A 68 -2.89 -0.78 -0.35
N LYS A 69 -2.81 0.44 0.18
CA LYS A 69 -3.66 0.88 1.29
C LYS A 69 -5.13 1.00 0.89
N GLU A 70 -5.40 1.51 -0.31
CA GLU A 70 -6.76 1.69 -0.84
C GLU A 70 -7.52 0.36 -0.93
N ILE A 71 -6.85 -0.71 -1.34
CA ILE A 71 -7.44 -2.05 -1.33
C ILE A 71 -7.37 -2.75 0.05
N GLN A 72 -6.76 -2.11 1.05
CA GLN A 72 -6.58 -2.63 2.41
C GLN A 72 -5.72 -3.89 2.53
N ILE A 73 -4.80 -4.13 1.58
CA ILE A 73 -3.80 -5.21 1.71
C ILE A 73 -2.64 -4.82 2.64
N ILE A 74 -2.39 -3.52 2.75
CA ILE A 74 -1.56 -2.97 3.82
C ILE A 74 -2.35 -1.91 4.57
N ASP A 75 -1.98 -1.73 5.83
CA ASP A 75 -2.52 -0.65 6.67
C ASP A 75 -1.37 0.17 7.25
N SER A 76 -1.68 1.34 7.80
CA SER A 76 -0.70 2.18 8.48
C SER A 76 -1.29 2.83 9.70
N VAL A 77 -0.57 2.80 10.82
CA VAL A 77 -0.96 3.53 12.04
C VAL A 77 0.12 4.53 12.43
N LYS A 78 -0.29 5.65 13.02
CA LYS A 78 0.64 6.59 13.64
C LYS A 78 0.81 6.22 15.11
N ARG A 79 2.02 5.86 15.52
CA ARG A 79 2.36 5.65 16.93
C ARG A 79 3.17 6.82 17.45
N LYS A 80 2.85 7.28 18.65
CA LYS A 80 3.63 8.30 19.35
C LYS A 80 4.80 7.62 20.04
N GLU A 81 6.00 8.10 19.78
CA GLU A 81 7.24 7.65 20.43
C GLU A 81 7.93 8.89 21.00
N GLY A 82 7.79 9.08 22.31
CA GLY A 82 8.19 10.32 22.99
C GLY A 82 7.45 11.54 22.44
N LYS A 83 8.21 12.52 21.92
CA LYS A 83 7.67 13.76 21.32
C LYS A 83 7.40 13.65 19.81
N LYS A 84 7.69 12.52 19.16
CA LYS A 84 7.56 12.33 17.71
C LYS A 84 6.48 11.31 17.38
N PHE A 85 5.85 11.45 16.22
CA PHE A 85 4.96 10.44 15.65
C PHE A 85 5.69 9.67 14.56
N LYS A 86 5.65 8.34 14.63
CA LYS A 86 6.14 7.43 13.58
C LYS A 86 4.95 6.78 12.88
N THR A 87 5.04 6.63 11.57
CA THR A 87 4.04 5.88 10.80
C THR A 87 4.57 4.47 10.60
N ILE A 88 3.80 3.48 11.06
CA ILE A 88 4.16 2.06 10.95
C ILE A 88 3.18 1.42 9.98
N TYR A 89 3.72 0.69 9.00
CA TYR A 89 2.97 -0.05 8.00
C TYR A 89 2.91 -1.53 8.37
N TYR A 90 1.78 -2.17 8.06
CA TYR A 90 1.50 -3.57 8.36
C TYR A 90 0.95 -4.27 7.13
N PHE A 91 1.25 -5.56 6.98
CA PHE A 91 0.56 -6.42 6.04
C PHE A 91 -0.75 -6.92 6.67
N THR A 92 -1.88 -6.75 5.99
CA THR A 92 -3.22 -7.06 6.52
C THR A 92 -4.05 -7.86 5.51
N PRO A 93 -3.66 -9.12 5.21
CA PRO A 93 -4.33 -9.94 4.20
C PRO A 93 -5.80 -10.24 4.56
N GLU A 94 -6.15 -10.32 5.84
CA GLU A 94 -7.51 -10.60 6.31
C GLU A 94 -8.45 -9.43 6.01
N LYS A 95 -7.96 -8.19 6.21
CA LYS A 95 -8.72 -6.98 5.86
C LYS A 95 -8.94 -6.89 4.35
N PHE A 96 -7.91 -7.19 3.57
CA PHE A 96 -8.01 -7.24 2.11
C PHE A 96 -9.06 -8.27 1.66
N GLU A 97 -9.04 -9.48 2.21
CA GLU A 97 -10.01 -10.51 1.87
C GLU A 97 -11.45 -10.07 2.17
N ALA A 98 -11.67 -9.53 3.37
CA ALA A 98 -12.98 -9.02 3.77
C ALA A 98 -13.47 -7.89 2.84
N ASN A 99 -12.57 -6.96 2.50
CA ASN A 99 -12.86 -5.86 1.58
C ASN A 99 -13.22 -6.36 0.17
N MET A 100 -12.46 -7.33 -0.36
CA MET A 100 -12.73 -7.92 -1.67
C MET A 100 -14.06 -8.66 -1.72
N ARG A 101 -14.42 -9.40 -0.66
CA ARG A 101 -15.73 -10.06 -0.55
C ARG A 101 -16.86 -9.03 -0.57
N ALA A 102 -16.73 -7.94 0.18
CA ALA A 102 -17.70 -6.87 0.20
C ALA A 102 -17.82 -6.16 -1.16
N PHE A 103 -16.70 -5.87 -1.81
CA PHE A 103 -16.66 -5.28 -3.15
C PHE A 103 -17.40 -6.14 -4.17
N VAL A 104 -17.16 -7.45 -4.19
CA VAL A 104 -17.83 -8.38 -5.11
C VAL A 104 -19.35 -8.40 -4.85
N ARG A 105 -19.75 -8.53 -3.58
CA ARG A 105 -21.18 -8.55 -3.20
C ARG A 105 -21.90 -7.28 -3.66
N ASN A 106 -21.37 -6.11 -3.32
CA ASN A 106 -21.98 -4.82 -3.66
C ASN A 106 -22.03 -4.60 -5.18
N THR A 107 -21.00 -5.04 -5.91
CA THR A 107 -20.96 -4.98 -7.37
C THR A 107 -22.06 -5.84 -8.00
N LEU A 108 -22.25 -7.06 -7.50
CA LEU A 108 -23.30 -7.96 -8.00
C LEU A 108 -24.71 -7.41 -7.71
N GLU A 109 -24.93 -6.81 -6.55
CA GLU A 109 -26.19 -6.14 -6.19
C GLU A 109 -26.48 -4.96 -7.12
N PHE A 110 -25.49 -4.10 -7.37
CA PHE A 110 -25.60 -2.98 -8.31
C PHE A 110 -25.97 -3.45 -9.74
N LEU A 111 -25.30 -4.50 -10.24
CA LEU A 111 -25.59 -5.03 -11.58
C LEU A 111 -26.98 -5.67 -11.68
N LYS A 112 -27.48 -6.30 -10.61
CA LYS A 112 -28.85 -6.81 -10.55
C LYS A 112 -29.89 -5.68 -10.55
N ALA A 113 -29.63 -4.60 -9.81
CA ALA A 113 -30.52 -3.44 -9.77
C ALA A 113 -30.61 -2.74 -11.14
N LYS A 114 -29.52 -2.68 -11.90
CA LYS A 114 -29.47 -2.03 -13.23
C LYS A 114 -30.11 -2.85 -14.36
N LYS A 115 -30.39 -4.14 -14.13
CA LYS A 115 -31.06 -5.03 -15.10
C LYS A 115 -32.59 -5.04 -14.96
N ARG A 116 -33.15 -4.34 -13.98
CA ARG A 116 -34.58 -4.07 -13.82
C ARG A 116 -34.90 -2.69 -14.39
#